data_AF-A0A5R9C6U1-F1
#
_entry.id   AF-A0A5R9C6U1-F1
#
_cell.length_a   1.000
_cell.length_b   1.000
_cell.length_c   1.000
_cell.angle_alpha   90.00
_cell.angle_beta   90.00
_cell.angle_gamma   90.00
#
_symmetry.space_group_name_H-M   'P 1'
#
loop_
_entity.id
_entity.type
_entity.pdbx_description
1 polymer ?
#
loop_
_entity_poly.entity_id
_entity_poly.type
_entity_poly.pdbx_seq_one_letter_code
_entity_poly.pdbx_strand_id
1 'polypeptide(L)' 'MNEKMTIYFNRRTGAVKEMCGGEQGYDWFGDEAEDFKQIFDFIVVDYDAYVVNNFFNFEVRDGELKLLRTNIPDKYL' A
#
# COMPACT_ATOMS: atom_id res chain seq x y z
N MET A 1 -1.09 18.34 8.16
CA MET A 1 -1.25 17.27 7.15
C MET A 1 -0.26 16.18 7.55
N ASN A 2 -0.65 14.91 7.59
CA ASN A 2 0.28 13.86 8.03
C ASN A 2 1.40 13.73 7.00
N GLU A 3 2.65 13.83 7.42
CA GLU A 3 3.82 13.76 6.52
C GLU A 3 4.15 12.33 6.09
N LYS A 4 3.48 11.35 6.70
CA LYS A 4 3.63 9.93 6.45
C LYS A 4 2.31 9.30 5.99
N MET A 5 2.42 8.16 5.34
CA MET A 5 1.31 7.25 5.05
C MET A 5 1.76 5.80 5.22
N THR A 6 0.82 4.93 5.57
CA THR A 6 1.03 3.50 5.72
C THR A 6 0.40 2.78 4.54
N ILE A 7 1.18 1.91 3.90
CA ILE A 7 0.76 1.11 2.75
C ILE A 7 0.64 -0.34 3.20
N TYR A 8 -0.57 -0.90 3.12
CA TYR A 8 -0.81 -2.31 3.36
C TYR A 8 -0.76 -3.08 2.04
N PHE A 9 0.01 -4.16 2.02
CA PHE A 9 0.22 -4.96 0.82
C PHE A 9 0.17 -6.46 1.12
N ASN A 10 -0.18 -7.25 0.12
CA ASN A 10 -0.15 -8.71 0.22
C ASN A 10 1.29 -9.21 0.32
N ARG A 11 1.66 -9.89 1.40
CA ARG A 11 3.02 -10.41 1.65
C ARG A 11 3.56 -11.28 0.52
N ARG A 12 2.70 -12.10 -0.08
CA ARG A 12 3.09 -13.07 -1.11
C ARG A 12 3.31 -12.40 -2.46
N THR A 13 2.53 -11.37 -2.80
CA THR A 13 2.54 -10.80 -4.15
C THR A 13 3.09 -9.38 -4.23
N GLY A 14 3.29 -8.70 -3.10
CA GLY A 14 3.63 -7.27 -3.06
C GLY A 14 2.46 -6.35 -3.43
N ALA A 15 1.29 -6.89 -3.79
CA ALA A 15 0.20 -6.07 -4.31
C ALA A 15 -0.37 -5.17 -3.21
N VAL A 16 -0.38 -3.85 -3.45
CA VAL A 16 -1.00 -2.91 -2.52
C VAL A 16 -2.50 -3.14 -2.47
N LYS A 17 -3.05 -3.19 -1.26
CA LYS A 17 -4.47 -3.46 -1.00
C LYS A 17 -5.18 -2.27 -0.37
N GLU A 18 -4.45 -1.54 0.45
CA GLU A 18 -5.00 -0.40 1.18
C GLU A 18 -3.88 0.59 1.52
N MET A 19 -4.26 1.84 1.74
CA MET A 19 -3.41 2.85 2.32
C MET A 19 -4.19 3.63 3.36
N CYS A 20 -3.49 4.15 4.37
CA CYS A 20 -4.05 5.13 5.30
C CYS A 20 -3.03 6.23 5.63
N GLY A 21 -3.52 7.38 6.08
CA GLY A 21 -2.66 8.50 6.46
C GLY A 21 -1.98 8.29 7.81
N GLY A 22 -0.74 8.74 7.94
CA GLY A 22 0.08 8.59 9.14
C GLY A 22 0.79 7.25 9.25
N GLU A 23 1.42 7.05 10.40
CA GLU A 23 2.04 5.80 10.79
C GLU A 23 1.01 4.94 11.51
N GLN A 24 0.66 3.81 10.91
CA GLN A 24 -0.31 2.84 11.42
C GLN A 24 0.32 1.46 11.44
N GLY A 25 -0.22 0.59 12.28
CA GLY A 25 0.12 -0.84 12.32
C GLY A 25 -1.13 -1.69 12.19
N TYR A 26 -1.03 -2.98 12.50
CA TYR A 26 -2.14 -3.92 12.35
C TYR A 26 -3.39 -3.58 13.18
N ASP A 27 -3.25 -2.81 14.25
CA ASP A 27 -4.38 -2.32 15.07
C ASP A 27 -5.37 -1.47 14.25
N TRP A 28 -4.95 -0.97 13.08
CA TRP A 28 -5.82 -0.35 12.08
C TRP A 28 -7.02 -1.22 11.69
N PHE A 29 -6.84 -2.54 11.69
CA PHE A 29 -7.88 -3.50 11.34
C PHE A 29 -8.77 -3.91 12.53
N GLY A 30 -8.55 -3.34 13.72
CA GLY A 30 -9.33 -3.63 14.92
C GLY A 30 -9.35 -5.13 15.25
N ASP A 31 -10.55 -5.67 15.45
CA ASP A 31 -10.75 -7.08 15.81
C ASP A 31 -10.26 -8.07 14.74
N GLU A 32 -10.10 -7.63 13.48
CA GLU A 32 -9.62 -8.48 12.38
C GLU A 32 -8.08 -8.45 12.22
N ALA A 33 -7.35 -7.77 13.12
CA ALA A 33 -5.90 -7.59 13.02
C ALA A 33 -5.13 -8.93 12.89
N GLU A 34 -5.50 -9.96 13.65
CA GLU A 34 -4.83 -11.28 13.60
C GLU A 34 -5.05 -12.03 12.27
N ASP A 35 -6.20 -11.82 11.62
CA ASP A 35 -6.47 -12.42 10.32
C ASP A 35 -5.68 -11.71 9.21
N PHE A 36 -5.68 -10.38 9.23
CA PHE A 36 -4.93 -9.60 8.24
C PHE A 36 -3.42 -9.75 8.39
N LYS A 37 -2.89 -9.90 9.62
CA LYS A 37 -1.47 -10.21 9.87
C LYS A 37 -0.99 -11.47 9.15
N GLN A 38 -1.87 -12.39 8.77
CA GLN A 38 -1.45 -13.62 8.06
C GLN A 38 -1.22 -13.38 6.57
N ILE A 39 -1.90 -12.38 5.99
CA ILE A 39 -1.96 -12.16 4.54
C ILE A 39 -1.21 -10.87 4.14
N PHE A 40 -1.31 -9.84 4.97
CA PHE A 40 -0.81 -8.52 4.69
C PHE A 40 0.40 -8.17 5.55
N ASP A 41 1.24 -7.32 4.98
CA ASP A 41 2.24 -6.54 5.70
C ASP A 41 2.02 -5.06 5.45
N PHE A 42 2.81 -4.23 6.11
CA PHE A 42 2.81 -2.80 5.87
C PHE A 42 4.20 -2.20 5.79
N ILE A 43 4.30 -1.09 5.04
CA ILE A 43 5.43 -0.17 5.07
C ILE A 43 4.92 1.23 5.37
N VAL A 44 5.76 2.02 6.03
CA VAL A 44 5.53 3.45 6.25
C VAL A 44 6.42 4.22 5.28
N VAL A 45 5.81 5.15 4.54
CA VAL A 45 6.49 5.99 3.55
C VAL A 45 6.08 7.45 3.74
N ASP A 46 6.81 8.37 3.13
CA ASP A 46 6.41 9.78 3.08
C ASP A 46 5.07 9.92 2.34
N TYR A 47 4.25 10.86 2.80
CA TYR A 47 2.98 11.17 2.14
C TYR A 47 3.24 11.61 0.70
N ASP A 48 2.57 10.95 -0.24
CA ASP A 48 2.61 11.29 -1.65
C ASP A 48 1.18 11.30 -2.21
N ALA A 49 0.73 12.49 -2.63
CA ALA A 49 -0.62 12.67 -3.19
C ALA A 49 -0.84 11.85 -4.47
N TYR A 50 0.20 11.59 -5.26
CA TYR A 50 0.08 10.73 -6.45
C TYR A 50 -0.20 9.29 -6.06
N VAL A 51 0.52 8.76 -5.06
CA VAL A 51 0.29 7.41 -4.54
C VAL A 51 -1.12 7.31 -3.96
N VAL A 52 -1.57 8.26 -3.14
CA VAL A 52 -2.92 8.25 -2.55
C VAL A 52 -4.01 8.11 -3.60
N ASN A 53 -3.88 8.82 -4.73
CA ASN A 53 -4.86 8.78 -5.81
C ASN A 53 -4.71 7.58 -6.76
N ASN A 54 -3.61 6.83 -6.68
CA ASN A 54 -3.25 5.79 -7.65
C ASN A 54 -2.66 4.53 -7.00
N PHE A 55 -2.94 4.25 -5.72
CA PHE A 55 -2.19 3.25 -4.96
C PHE A 55 -2.29 1.83 -5.53
N PHE A 56 -3.38 1.50 -6.25
CA PHE A 56 -3.51 0.23 -6.98
C PHE A 56 -2.53 0.08 -8.17
N ASN A 57 -1.87 1.17 -8.58
CA ASN A 57 -0.79 1.16 -9.57
C ASN A 57 0.58 0.89 -8.96
N PHE A 58 0.64 0.58 -7.67
CA PHE A 58 1.89 0.29 -6.98
C PHE A 58 1.91 -1.13 -6.43
N GLU A 59 3.13 -1.61 -6.21
CA GLU A 59 3.44 -2.84 -5.48
C GLU A 59 4.61 -2.57 -4.54
N VAL A 60 4.70 -3.34 -3.47
CA VAL A 60 5.85 -3.36 -2.58
C VAL A 60 6.77 -4.51 -3.02
N ARG A 61 8.02 -4.17 -3.38
CA ARG A 61 9.08 -5.13 -3.70
C ARG A 61 10.34 -4.75 -2.97
N ASP A 62 10.91 -5.72 -2.26
CA ASP A 62 12.13 -5.55 -1.47
C ASP A 62 12.00 -4.43 -0.41
N GLY A 63 10.80 -4.27 0.16
CA GLY A 63 10.52 -3.24 1.18
C GLY A 63 10.26 -1.84 0.63
N GLU A 64 10.26 -1.66 -0.70
CA GLU A 64 10.07 -0.37 -1.35
C GLU A 64 8.78 -0.35 -2.17
N LEU A 65 8.08 0.79 -2.17
CA LEU A 65 6.92 1.04 -3.02
C LEU A 65 7.36 1.35 -4.47
N LYS A 66 6.91 0.55 -5.44
CA LYS A 66 7.30 0.66 -6.86
C LYS A 66 6.06 0.73 -7.76
N LEU A 67 6.13 1.58 -8.79
CA LEU A 67 5.07 1.73 -9.79
C LEU A 67 5.01 0.50 -10.71
N LEU A 68 3.83 -0.07 -10.89
CA LEU A 68 3.54 -1.12 -11.85
C LEU A 68 3.65 -0.57 -13.28
N ARG A 69 4.64 -1.05 -14.03
CA ARG A 69 4.85 -0.64 -15.44
C ARG A 69 3.74 -1.06 -16.41
N THR A 70 2.81 -1.90 -15.96
CA THR A 70 1.80 -2.57 -16.80
C THR A 70 0.37 -2.00 -16.65
N ASN A 71 0.17 -0.94 -15.86
CA ASN A 71 -1.17 -0.48 -15.48
C ASN A 71 -1.77 0.65 -16.34
N ILE A 72 -1.20 0.95 -17.50
CA ILE A 72 -1.87 1.84 -18.47
C ILE A 72 -2.43 0.96 -19.59
N PRO A 73 -3.76 0.73 -19.64
CA PRO A 73 -4.38 0.12 -20.80
C PRO A 73 -4.01 0.91 -22.06
N ASP A 74 -3.61 0.24 -23.14
CA ASP A 74 -3.20 0.88 -24.41
C ASP A 74 -4.22 1.89 -24.94
N LYS A 75 -5.51 1.72 -24.62
CA LYS A 75 -6.58 2.67 -24.99
C LYS A 75 -6.45 4.05 -24.32
N TYR A 76 -5.53 4.21 -23.37
CA TYR A 76 -5.22 5.45 -22.64
C TYR A 76 -3.75 5.91 -22.81
N LEU A 77 -2.98 5.24 -23.67
CA LEU A 77 -1.68 5.70 -24.17
C LEU A 77 -1.89 6.42 -25.52
#